data_AF-A0A521K1L0-F1
#
_entry.id   AF-A0A521K1L0-F1
#
_cell.length_a   1.000
_cell.length_b   1.000
_cell.length_c   1.000
_cell.angle_alpha   90.00
_cell.angle_beta   90.00
_cell.angle_gamma   90.00
#
_symmetry.space_group_name_H-M   'P 1'
#
loop_
_entity.id
_entity.type
_entity.pdbx_description
1 polymer ?
#
loop_
_entity_poly.entity_id
_entity_poly.type
_entity_poly.pdbx_seq_one_letter_code
_entity_poly.pdbx_strand_id
1 'polypeptide(L)'
;MKDVARIKRELALIRERTVEAQGYDSFKEPLIFDRASEIMEELVTPEMEARRKRLLDVALQMMVSQGAIRKGDDRGVADVRNRFETTFHRGRLSGFRNALELFYVRR
;
A
#
# COMPACT_ATOMS: atom_id res chain seq x y z
N MET A 1 -11.14 -9.14 15.53
CA MET A 1 -10.75 -8.58 14.21
C MET A 1 -11.57 -9.27 13.13
N LYS A 2 -12.30 -8.52 12.30
CA LYS A 2 -13.26 -9.08 11.31
C LYS A 2 -12.60 -9.84 10.15
N ASP A 3 -11.32 -9.59 9.85
CA ASP A 3 -10.67 -10.11 8.62
C ASP A 3 -9.52 -11.10 8.85
N VAL A 4 -9.36 -11.64 10.07
CA VAL A 4 -8.26 -12.58 10.40
C VAL A 4 -8.25 -13.80 9.47
N ALA A 5 -9.42 -14.32 9.11
CA ALA A 5 -9.53 -15.46 8.20
C ALA A 5 -8.96 -15.14 6.81
N ARG A 6 -9.19 -13.92 6.30
CA ARG A 6 -8.64 -13.48 5.01
C ARG A 6 -7.13 -13.32 5.10
N ILE A 7 -6.62 -12.67 6.15
CA ILE A 7 -5.16 -12.50 6.38
C ILE A 7 -4.46 -13.87 6.39
N LYS A 8 -5.01 -14.86 7.10
CA LYS A 8 -4.44 -16.21 7.15
C LYS A 8 -4.46 -16.92 5.78
N ARG A 9 -5.50 -16.72 4.96
CA ARG A 9 -5.56 -17.28 3.60
C ARG A 9 -4.50 -16.65 2.69
N GLU A 10 -4.37 -15.33 2.70
CA GLU A 10 -3.32 -14.66 1.90
C GLU A 10 -1.92 -15.09 2.35
N LEU A 11 -1.71 -15.25 3.65
CA LEU A 11 -0.45 -15.75 4.19
C LEU A 11 -0.13 -17.17 3.70
N ALA A 12 -1.13 -18.06 3.64
CA ALA A 12 -0.95 -19.41 3.12
C ALA A 12 -0.56 -19.40 1.63
N LEU A 13 -1.23 -18.60 0.81
CA LEU A 13 -0.90 -18.45 -0.62
C LEU A 13 0.52 -17.90 -0.82
N ILE A 14 0.92 -16.90 -0.04
CA ILE A 14 2.27 -16.33 -0.12
C ILE A 14 3.33 -17.37 0.28
N ARG A 15 3.03 -18.21 1.27
CA ARG A 15 3.91 -19.31 1.69
C ARG A 15 4.08 -20.35 0.59
N GLU A 16 2.99 -20.77 -0.04
CA GLU A 16 3.03 -21.70 -1.17
C GLU A 16 3.94 -21.14 -2.28
N ARG A 17 3.71 -19.89 -2.70
CA ARG A 17 4.56 -19.22 -3.70
C ARG A 17 6.03 -19.11 -3.26
N THR A 18 6.26 -18.85 -1.98
CA THR A 18 7.63 -18.75 -1.45
C THR A 18 8.34 -20.09 -1.47
N VAL A 19 7.68 -21.16 -1.05
CA VAL A 19 8.23 -22.51 -1.09
C VAL A 19 8.48 -22.94 -2.54
N GLU A 20 7.57 -22.66 -3.47
CA GLU A 20 7.76 -22.96 -4.89
C GLU A 20 8.97 -22.22 -5.49
N ALA A 21 9.17 -20.95 -5.12
CA ALA A 21 10.23 -20.13 -5.68
C ALA A 21 11.64 -20.46 -5.17
N GLN A 22 11.80 -21.02 -3.96
CA GLN A 22 13.12 -21.21 -3.34
C GLN A 22 13.29 -22.46 -2.44
N GLY A 23 12.26 -23.29 -2.31
CA GLY A 23 12.31 -24.56 -1.57
C GLY A 23 12.08 -24.50 -0.06
N TYR A 24 11.85 -23.32 0.53
CA TYR A 24 11.55 -23.19 1.97
C TYR A 24 10.66 -21.97 2.30
N ASP A 25 9.91 -22.05 3.42
CA ASP A 25 9.08 -20.96 3.92
C ASP A 25 9.95 -19.85 4.53
N SER A 26 9.71 -18.61 4.08
CA SER A 26 10.29 -17.40 4.68
C SER A 26 9.41 -16.20 4.38
N PHE A 27 9.50 -15.18 5.23
CA PHE A 27 8.73 -13.95 5.05
C PHE A 27 9.44 -13.01 4.04
N LYS A 28 9.22 -13.24 2.74
CA LYS A 28 9.86 -12.47 1.67
C LYS A 28 9.04 -11.27 1.23
N GLU A 29 9.55 -10.07 1.47
CA GLU A 29 8.88 -8.83 1.07
C GLU A 29 8.54 -8.75 -0.43
N PRO A 30 9.40 -9.15 -1.39
CA PRO A 30 9.04 -9.06 -2.81
C PRO A 30 7.78 -9.86 -3.15
N LEU A 31 7.68 -11.11 -2.70
CA LEU A 31 6.52 -11.97 -2.95
C LEU A 31 5.26 -11.46 -2.24
N ILE A 32 5.43 -10.84 -1.07
CA ILE A 32 4.32 -10.19 -0.37
C ILE A 32 3.82 -8.97 -1.15
N PHE A 33 4.71 -8.14 -1.68
CA PHE A 33 4.35 -6.95 -2.44
C PHE A 33 3.78 -7.29 -3.82
N ASP A 34 4.26 -8.35 -4.46
CA ASP A 34 3.66 -8.87 -5.70
C ASP A 34 2.21 -9.28 -5.44
N ARG A 35 1.99 -10.11 -4.39
CA ARG A 35 0.64 -10.50 -4.01
C ARG A 35 -0.23 -9.30 -3.60
N ALA A 36 0.34 -8.35 -2.87
CA ALA A 36 -0.37 -7.14 -2.47
C ALA A 36 -0.84 -6.35 -3.70
N SER A 37 0.00 -6.23 -4.73
CA SER A 37 -0.31 -5.52 -5.97
C SER A 37 -1.46 -6.18 -6.75
N GLU A 38 -1.58 -7.51 -6.70
CA GLU A 38 -2.68 -8.25 -7.33
C GLU A 38 -4.05 -7.96 -6.67
N ILE A 39 -4.09 -7.85 -5.34
CA ILE A 39 -5.36 -7.82 -4.59
C ILE A 39 -5.69 -6.46 -3.98
N MET A 40 -4.81 -5.47 -4.11
CA MET A 40 -4.98 -4.18 -3.43
C MET A 40 -6.29 -3.50 -3.82
N GLU A 41 -6.69 -3.59 -5.08
CA GLU A 41 -7.93 -2.98 -5.57
C GLU A 41 -9.17 -3.61 -4.92
N GLU A 42 -9.14 -4.91 -4.62
CA GLU A 42 -10.23 -5.60 -3.91
C GLU A 42 -10.29 -5.25 -2.42
N LEU A 43 -9.15 -4.84 -1.83
CA LEU A 43 -9.06 -4.45 -0.42
C LEU A 43 -9.46 -2.99 -0.20
N VAL A 44 -9.32 -2.14 -1.22
CA VAL A 44 -9.63 -0.72 -1.14
C VAL A 44 -11.12 -0.50 -1.37
N THR A 45 -11.82 -0.05 -0.34
CA THR A 45 -13.23 0.32 -0.47
C THR A 45 -13.38 1.69 -1.16
N PRO A 46 -14.54 1.99 -1.77
CA PRO A 46 -14.83 3.32 -2.32
C PRO A 46 -14.69 4.44 -1.28
N GLU A 47 -15.03 4.16 -0.02
CA GLU A 47 -14.88 5.13 1.08
C GLU A 47 -13.40 5.43 1.37
N MET A 48 -12.55 4.39 1.42
CA MET A 48 -11.10 4.56 1.60
C MET A 48 -10.50 5.37 0.45
N GLU A 49 -10.99 5.17 -0.76
CA GLU A 49 -10.54 5.88 -1.94
C GLU A 49 -10.98 7.36 -1.93
N ALA A 50 -12.23 7.63 -1.57
CA ALA A 50 -12.71 8.99 -1.36
C ALA A 50 -11.92 9.72 -0.25
N ARG A 51 -11.58 9.00 0.84
CA ARG A 51 -10.75 9.53 1.92
C ARG A 51 -9.32 9.81 1.46
N ARG A 52 -8.72 8.91 0.67
CA ARG A 52 -7.41 9.13 0.04
C ARG A 52 -7.42 10.43 -0.76
N LYS A 53 -8.37 10.58 -1.68
CA LYS A 53 -8.46 11.77 -2.54
C LYS A 53 -8.51 13.06 -1.72
N ARG A 54 -9.40 13.13 -0.72
CA ARG A 54 -9.50 14.29 0.18
C ARG A 54 -8.20 14.59 0.93
N LEU A 55 -7.53 13.55 1.42
CA LEU A 55 -6.26 13.71 2.14
C LEU A 55 -5.17 14.29 1.22
N LEU A 56 -5.08 13.77 -0.01
CA LEU A 56 -4.09 14.25 -0.99
C LEU A 56 -4.38 15.68 -1.43
N ASP A 57 -5.65 16.03 -1.63
CA ASP A 57 -6.06 17.39 -1.99
C ASP A 57 -5.69 18.40 -0.88
N VAL A 58 -5.94 18.07 0.39
CA VAL A 58 -5.55 18.90 1.53
C VAL A 58 -4.02 19.02 1.62
N ALA A 59 -3.29 17.91 1.51
CA ALA A 59 -1.83 17.94 1.55
C ALA A 59 -1.23 18.82 0.44
N LEU A 60 -1.79 18.75 -0.77
CA LEU A 60 -1.38 19.57 -1.90
C LEU A 60 -1.66 21.05 -1.67
N GLN A 61 -2.84 21.39 -1.15
CA GLN A 61 -3.17 22.77 -0.76
C GLN A 61 -2.21 23.30 0.31
N MET A 62 -1.84 22.46 1.29
CA MET A 62 -0.86 22.83 2.32
C MET A 62 0.51 23.14 1.71
N MET A 63 1.00 22.31 0.78
CA MET A 63 2.28 22.55 0.10
C MET A 63 2.30 23.86 -0.69
N VAL A 64 1.21 24.20 -1.38
CA VAL A 64 1.06 25.48 -2.08
C VAL A 64 1.02 26.63 -1.07
N SER A 65 0.24 26.50 0.01
CA SER A 65 0.10 27.55 1.02
C SER A 65 1.41 27.87 1.75
N GLN A 66 2.26 26.86 1.95
CA GLN A 66 3.57 26.99 2.59
C GLN A 66 4.67 27.49 1.64
N GLY A 67 4.32 27.78 0.37
CA GLY A 67 5.28 28.25 -0.63
C GLY A 67 6.24 27.18 -1.14
N ALA A 68 6.02 25.90 -0.82
CA ALA A 68 6.81 24.79 -1.33
C ALA A 68 6.58 24.55 -2.83
N ILE A 69 5.46 25.06 -3.38
CA ILE A 69 5.14 25.08 -4.81
C ILE A 69 4.72 26.51 -5.16
N ARG A 70 5.24 27.04 -6.27
CA ARG A 70 4.85 28.38 -6.74
C ARG A 70 3.39 28.37 -7.19
N LYS A 71 2.64 29.42 -6.86
CA LYS A 71 1.28 29.61 -7.34
C LYS A 71 1.29 29.76 -8.87
N GLY A 72 0.51 28.93 -9.58
CA GLY A 72 0.47 28.87 -11.05
C GLY A 72 1.50 27.92 -11.68
N ASP A 73 2.26 27.17 -10.89
CA ASP A 73 3.14 26.10 -11.37
C ASP A 73 2.35 24.78 -11.48
N ASP A 74 1.52 24.66 -12.51
CA ASP A 74 0.68 23.48 -12.74
C ASP A 74 1.49 22.18 -12.86
N ARG A 75 2.71 22.28 -13.39
CA ARG A 75 3.63 21.15 -13.49
C ARG A 75 4.14 20.73 -12.11
N GLY A 76 4.57 21.68 -11.29
CA GLY A 76 4.99 21.41 -9.91
C GLY A 76 3.87 20.82 -9.05
N VAL A 77 2.64 21.30 -9.24
CA VAL A 77 1.44 20.74 -8.60
C VAL A 77 1.20 19.28 -9.01
N ALA A 78 1.28 18.98 -10.31
CA ALA A 78 1.14 17.62 -10.82
C ALA A 78 2.24 16.68 -10.30
N ASP A 79 3.49 17.14 -10.28
CA ASP A 79 4.63 16.37 -9.79
C ASP A 79 4.53 16.05 -8.30
N VAL A 80 4.02 16.97 -7.47
CA VAL A 80 3.79 16.72 -6.05
C VAL A 80 2.61 15.76 -5.85
N ARG A 81 1.53 15.93 -6.60
CA ARG A 81 0.40 14.98 -6.57
C ARG A 81 0.85 13.56 -6.89
N ASN A 82 1.60 13.37 -7.97
CA ASN A 82 2.12 12.05 -8.37
C ASN A 82 3.02 11.44 -7.28
N ARG A 83 3.86 12.26 -6.64
CA ARG A 83 4.68 11.82 -5.49
C ARG A 83 3.82 11.37 -4.33
N PHE A 84 2.80 12.13 -3.96
CA PHE A 84 1.88 11.73 -2.90
C PHE A 84 1.11 10.46 -3.21
N GLU A 85 0.62 10.29 -4.44
CA GLU A 85 -0.05 9.07 -4.88
C GLU A 85 0.88 7.85 -4.76
N THR A 86 2.13 8.01 -5.21
CA THR A 86 3.18 6.97 -5.12
C THR A 86 3.47 6.62 -3.65
N THR A 87 3.66 7.62 -2.79
CA THR A 87 3.92 7.39 -1.36
C THR A 87 2.73 6.73 -0.67
N PHE A 88 1.51 7.14 -1.01
CA PHE A 88 0.29 6.53 -0.45
C PHE A 88 0.15 5.07 -0.88
N HIS A 89 0.41 4.78 -2.16
CA HIS A 89 0.42 3.41 -2.68
C HIS A 89 1.46 2.54 -1.95
N ARG A 90 2.70 3.04 -1.80
CA ARG A 90 3.73 2.34 -1.01
C ARG A 90 3.28 2.10 0.44
N GLY A 91 2.63 3.09 1.06
CA GLY A 91 2.05 2.96 2.40
C GLY A 91 1.01 1.84 2.49
N ARG A 92 0.17 1.66 1.47
CA ARG A 92 -0.79 0.54 1.39
C ARG A 92 -0.06 -0.81 1.34
N LEU A 93 0.97 -0.95 0.50
CA LEU A 93 1.78 -2.17 0.41
C LEU A 93 2.45 -2.51 1.74
N SER A 94 3.04 -1.51 2.41
CA SER A 94 3.64 -1.68 3.74
C SER A 94 2.60 -2.07 4.78
N GLY A 95 1.41 -1.46 4.76
CA GLY A 95 0.31 -1.82 5.65
C GLY A 95 -0.14 -3.27 5.48
N PHE A 96 -0.23 -3.75 4.24
CA PHE A 96 -0.54 -5.15 3.93
C PHE A 96 0.53 -6.11 4.48
N ARG A 97 1.82 -5.82 4.23
CA ARG A 97 2.93 -6.60 4.80
C ARG A 97 2.86 -6.66 6.32
N ASN A 98 2.70 -5.52 6.97
CA ASN A 98 2.62 -5.45 8.44
C ASN A 98 1.45 -6.26 8.99
N ALA A 99 0.29 -6.23 8.31
CA ALA A 99 -0.86 -7.03 8.71
C ALA A 99 -0.58 -8.54 8.61
N LEU A 100 0.17 -9.00 7.60
CA LEU A 100 0.58 -10.39 7.47
C LEU A 100 1.63 -10.79 8.51
N GLU A 101 2.60 -9.91 8.77
CA GLU A 101 3.69 -10.11 9.73
C GLU A 101 3.17 -10.43 11.13
N LEU A 102 2.09 -9.74 11.57
CA LEU A 102 1.43 -9.99 12.85
C LEU A 102 0.94 -11.44 13.03
N PHE A 103 0.70 -12.17 11.95
CA PHE A 103 0.22 -13.56 11.98
C PHE A 103 1.24 -14.56 11.43
N TYR A 104 2.42 -14.10 11.02
CA TYR A 104 3.45 -14.98 10.51
C TYR A 104 4.17 -15.69 11.66
N VAL A 105 4.07 -17.02 11.65
CA VAL A 105 4.81 -17.90 12.57
C VAL A 105 5.62 -18.87 11.73
N ARG A 106 6.95 -18.84 11.86
CA ARG A 106 7.84 -19.74 11.14
C ARG A 106 7.50 -21.20 11.52
N ARG A 107 7.28 -22.03 10.50
CA ARG A 107 7.04 -23.47 10.67
C ARG A 107 8.34 -24.24 10.61
#